data_AF-A0A7S1FMB7-F1
#
_entry.id   AF-A0A7S1FMB7-F1
#
_cell.length_a   1.000
_cell.length_b   1.000
_cell.length_c   1.000
_cell.angle_alpha   90.00
_cell.angle_beta   90.00
_cell.angle_gamma   90.00
#
_symmetry.space_group_name_H-M   'P 1'
#
loop_
_entity.id
_entity.type
_entity.pdbx_description
1 polymer ?
#
loop_
_entity_poly.entity_id
_entity_poly.type
_entity_poly.pdbx_seq_one_letter_code
_entity_poly.pdbx_strand_id
1 'polypeptide(L)'
;MKIAAVSLLALLLGSSSAFSPAAITKSSSSLNMNTEDMKKFGAAFAAAGFMAAGVAQPAAAITKSQINELTYLQVKGTGLANRCPEVIGEDSITPKAGSRLVDMCIEPKAFAVEEELGKGGKTEKKFVNSKVMTRQTYTLDGIEGSIKTDGGALSFVEEEGIDYAACTVQLPGGERVPFLFTVKDLVAKGTGSTFKPGFQMGGEFKTPSYRTGLFLDPKGRGGTTGYDMAVALPGLQSGEEGDDELFKENNKVFDVTTGKIEVSVVYLMYFINKF
;
A
#
# COMPACT_ATOMS: atom_id res chain seq x y z
N MET A 1 -48.46 -20.72 51.77
CA MET A 1 -47.72 -21.99 51.76
C MET A 1 -47.61 -22.47 50.30
N LYS A 2 -46.40 -22.90 49.89
CA LYS A 2 -46.06 -23.68 48.69
C LYS A 2 -46.13 -22.90 47.35
N ILE A 3 -45.01 -22.45 46.79
CA ILE A 3 -43.98 -23.19 46.01
C ILE A 3 -44.57 -23.83 44.76
N ALA A 4 -44.19 -23.29 43.59
CA ALA A 4 -44.23 -24.00 42.31
C ALA A 4 -42.84 -23.87 41.66
N ALA A 5 -42.17 -25.01 41.54
CA ALA A 5 -40.91 -25.22 40.84
C ALA A 5 -41.22 -25.66 39.40
N VAL A 6 -40.45 -25.18 38.43
CA VAL A 6 -40.34 -25.84 37.12
C VAL A 6 -38.85 -25.90 36.74
N SER A 7 -38.39 -27.14 36.69
CA SER A 7 -37.08 -27.62 36.26
C SER A 7 -36.90 -27.40 34.75
N LEU A 8 -35.75 -26.86 34.32
CA LEU A 8 -35.30 -26.97 32.94
C LEU A 8 -33.95 -27.71 32.86
N LEU A 9 -33.99 -28.75 32.05
CA LEU A 9 -33.03 -29.82 31.86
C LEU A 9 -31.87 -29.34 30.98
N ALA A 10 -30.64 -29.52 31.46
CA ALA A 10 -29.42 -29.36 30.68
C ALA A 10 -29.10 -30.66 29.92
N LEU A 11 -28.82 -30.55 28.61
CA LEU A 11 -28.25 -31.63 27.78
C LEU A 11 -27.13 -31.04 26.91
N LEU A 12 -25.89 -31.34 27.32
CA LEU A 12 -24.68 -31.30 26.49
C LEU A 12 -24.55 -32.64 25.77
N LEU A 13 -24.23 -32.60 24.48
CA LEU A 13 -23.62 -33.61 23.58
C LEU A 13 -23.63 -32.92 22.19
N GLY A 14 -22.63 -32.88 21.33
CA GLY A 14 -21.42 -33.65 21.11
C GLY A 14 -21.05 -33.35 19.64
N SER A 15 -19.78 -33.10 19.37
CA SER A 15 -19.21 -32.66 18.08
C SER A 15 -18.98 -33.82 17.11
N SER A 16 -19.30 -33.65 15.81
CA SER A 16 -18.48 -34.13 14.68
C SER A 16 -19.10 -33.84 13.30
N SER A 17 -18.27 -33.28 12.41
CA SER A 17 -18.21 -33.45 10.94
C SER A 17 -19.44 -33.14 10.06
N ALA A 18 -19.28 -32.21 9.11
CA ALA A 18 -18.90 -32.54 7.73
C ALA A 18 -18.96 -31.30 6.81
N PHE A 19 -17.91 -31.15 6.00
CA PHE A 19 -17.82 -30.25 4.85
C PHE A 19 -19.00 -30.43 3.89
N SER A 20 -19.55 -29.33 3.38
CA SER A 20 -20.27 -29.32 2.10
C SER A 20 -20.05 -27.97 1.39
N PRO A 21 -19.65 -27.95 0.11
CA PRO A 21 -19.40 -26.70 -0.62
C PRO A 21 -20.73 -26.11 -1.11
N ALA A 22 -21.01 -24.86 -0.74
CA ALA A 22 -22.15 -24.13 -1.28
C ALA A 22 -21.86 -23.64 -2.71
N ALA A 23 -22.83 -23.86 -3.61
CA ALA A 23 -22.74 -23.59 -5.04
C ALA A 23 -22.58 -22.09 -5.38
N ILE A 24 -21.72 -21.81 -6.36
CA ILE A 24 -21.53 -20.49 -6.96
C ILE A 24 -22.71 -20.19 -7.89
N THR A 25 -23.56 -19.25 -7.50
CA THR A 25 -24.57 -18.66 -8.39
C THR A 25 -23.97 -17.42 -9.05
N LYS A 26 -23.81 -17.44 -10.38
CA LYS A 26 -23.45 -16.25 -11.16
C LYS A 26 -24.68 -15.34 -11.24
N SER A 27 -24.61 -14.15 -10.64
CA SER A 27 -25.58 -13.07 -10.89
C SER A 27 -24.87 -11.90 -11.56
N SER A 28 -25.15 -11.71 -12.84
CA SER A 28 -24.91 -10.47 -13.57
C SER A 28 -26.01 -9.48 -13.20
N SER A 29 -25.65 -8.36 -12.55
CA SER A 29 -26.61 -7.29 -12.27
C SER A 29 -25.97 -5.94 -12.58
N SER A 30 -26.40 -5.35 -13.69
CA SER A 30 -26.23 -3.93 -14.01
C SER A 30 -26.94 -3.08 -12.95
N LEU A 31 -26.23 -2.14 -12.32
CA LEU A 31 -26.81 -1.18 -11.39
C LEU A 31 -27.08 0.14 -12.10
N ASN A 32 -28.32 0.37 -12.52
CA ASN A 32 -28.88 1.70 -12.71
C ASN A 32 -29.64 2.03 -11.42
N MET A 33 -29.16 3.01 -10.64
CA MET A 33 -29.84 3.44 -9.41
C MET A 33 -30.47 4.82 -9.64
N ASN A 34 -31.79 4.88 -9.42
CA ASN A 34 -32.61 6.08 -9.56
C ASN A 34 -32.61 6.86 -8.23
N THR A 35 -32.63 8.19 -8.29
CA THR A 35 -32.40 9.13 -7.18
C THR A 35 -33.55 9.21 -6.16
N GLU A 36 -34.66 8.53 -6.42
CA GLU A 36 -35.87 8.57 -5.58
C GLU A 36 -35.82 7.60 -4.39
N ASP A 37 -35.03 6.51 -4.45
CA ASP A 37 -34.95 5.50 -3.38
C ASP A 37 -34.03 5.90 -2.21
N MET A 38 -33.13 6.88 -2.40
CA MET A 38 -32.25 7.39 -1.33
C MET A 38 -33.02 8.10 -0.21
N LYS A 39 -34.16 8.73 -0.51
CA LYS A 39 -34.89 9.53 0.47
C LYS A 39 -35.67 8.68 1.48
N LYS A 40 -36.01 7.44 1.14
CA LYS A 40 -36.67 6.50 2.07
C LYS A 40 -35.68 5.73 2.95
N PHE A 41 -34.41 5.68 2.56
CA PHE A 41 -33.33 5.06 3.35
C PHE A 41 -32.75 6.01 4.42
N GLY A 42 -32.91 7.33 4.26
CA GLY A 42 -32.36 8.35 5.16
C GLY A 42 -33.11 8.56 6.48
N ALA A 43 -34.34 8.06 6.63
CA ALA A 43 -35.15 8.30 7.84
C ALA A 43 -35.10 7.17 8.88
N ALA A 44 -34.49 6.02 8.56
CA ALA A 44 -34.46 4.84 9.45
C ALA A 44 -33.09 4.60 10.14
N PHE A 45 -32.09 5.43 9.87
CA PHE A 45 -30.73 5.28 10.45
C PHE A 45 -30.45 6.16 11.68
N ALA A 46 -31.42 6.93 12.16
CA ALA A 46 -31.21 7.85 13.28
C ALA A 46 -31.42 7.24 14.69
N ALA A 47 -31.90 6.00 14.81
CA ALA A 47 -32.13 5.39 16.12
C ALA A 47 -32.15 3.86 16.07
N ALA A 48 -30.97 3.23 16.08
CA ALA A 48 -30.66 1.97 16.77
C ALA A 48 -29.40 1.30 16.19
N GLY A 49 -28.41 1.07 17.04
CA GLY A 49 -27.57 -0.15 16.99
C GLY A 49 -26.62 -0.29 15.81
N PHE A 50 -25.40 0.20 15.97
CA PHE A 50 -24.21 -0.36 15.32
C PHE A 50 -24.02 -1.81 15.78
N MET A 51 -24.68 -2.79 15.15
CA MET A 51 -24.28 -4.20 15.16
C MET A 51 -24.96 -4.95 14.01
N ALA A 52 -24.15 -5.69 13.25
CA ALA A 52 -24.50 -6.76 12.30
C ALA A 52 -24.98 -6.36 10.88
N ALA A 53 -24.02 -6.22 9.96
CA ALA A 53 -23.95 -7.00 8.71
C ALA A 53 -22.66 -6.65 7.94
N GLY A 54 -21.81 -7.66 7.71
CA GLY A 54 -20.53 -7.55 7.01
C GLY A 54 -20.66 -7.32 5.51
N VAL A 55 -21.17 -6.15 5.11
CA VAL A 55 -21.00 -5.62 3.76
C VAL A 55 -19.90 -4.58 3.84
N ALA A 56 -18.76 -4.86 3.22
CA ALA A 56 -17.74 -3.86 2.97
C ALA A 56 -18.33 -2.79 2.05
N GLN A 57 -18.99 -1.79 2.64
CA GLN A 57 -19.25 -0.53 1.97
C GLN A 57 -17.88 0.03 1.55
N PRO A 58 -17.76 0.66 0.36
CA PRO A 58 -16.61 1.52 0.12
C PRO A 58 -16.63 2.56 1.25
N ALA A 59 -15.65 2.46 2.15
CA ALA A 59 -15.56 3.34 3.30
C ALA A 59 -15.60 4.78 2.78
N ALA A 60 -16.55 5.56 3.29
CA ALA A 60 -16.71 6.96 2.95
C ALA A 60 -15.36 7.70 3.07
N ALA A 61 -15.13 8.68 2.21
CA ALA A 61 -14.00 9.61 2.28
C ALA A 61 -13.81 10.13 3.71
N ILE A 62 -12.68 9.81 4.37
CA ILE A 62 -12.37 10.30 5.72
C ILE A 62 -11.34 11.43 5.60
N THR A 63 -11.70 12.61 6.13
CA THR A 63 -10.81 13.77 6.15
C THR A 63 -9.82 13.68 7.31
N LYS A 64 -8.69 14.41 7.23
CA LYS A 64 -7.70 14.43 8.32
C LYS A 64 -8.29 14.90 9.65
N SER A 65 -9.23 15.85 9.62
CA SER A 65 -9.91 16.33 10.83
C SER A 65 -10.71 15.22 11.53
N GLN A 66 -11.44 14.40 10.76
CA GLN A 66 -12.19 13.27 11.30
C GLN A 66 -11.28 12.19 11.87
N ILE A 67 -10.13 11.93 11.23
CA ILE A 67 -9.12 11.00 11.76
C ILE A 67 -8.59 11.49 13.11
N ASN A 68 -8.34 12.80 13.23
CA ASN A 68 -7.80 13.40 14.46
C ASN A 68 -8.81 13.42 15.62
N GLU A 69 -10.11 13.29 15.35
CA GLU A 69 -11.15 13.15 16.39
C GLU A 69 -11.20 11.74 16.99
N LEU A 70 -10.63 10.75 16.30
CA LEU A 70 -10.62 9.36 16.76
C LEU A 70 -9.44 9.10 17.70
N THR A 71 -9.71 8.36 18.77
CA THR A 71 -8.67 7.86 19.66
C THR A 71 -7.89 6.72 19.01
N TYR A 72 -6.64 6.52 19.43
CA TYR A 72 -5.79 5.43 18.93
C TYR A 72 -6.48 4.05 19.02
N LEU A 73 -7.20 3.77 20.10
CA LEU A 73 -7.90 2.50 20.29
C LEU A 73 -9.09 2.32 19.33
N GLN A 74 -9.72 3.40 18.87
CA GLN A 74 -10.77 3.34 17.86
C GLN A 74 -10.21 3.09 16.46
N VAL A 75 -9.00 3.57 16.17
CA VAL A 75 -8.33 3.36 14.88
C VAL A 75 -7.67 1.97 14.80
N LYS A 76 -7.12 1.48 15.92
CA LYS A 76 -6.37 0.23 15.99
C LYS A 76 -7.20 -0.96 15.49
N GLY A 77 -6.71 -1.63 14.44
CA GLY A 77 -7.31 -2.84 13.88
C GLY A 77 -8.44 -2.62 12.87
N THR A 78 -8.86 -1.37 12.64
CA THR A 78 -9.88 -1.04 11.61
C THR A 78 -9.32 -1.05 10.19
N GLY A 79 -8.00 -0.89 10.05
CA GLY A 79 -7.33 -0.67 8.77
C GLY A 79 -7.33 0.78 8.29
N LEU A 80 -7.91 1.70 9.07
CA LEU A 80 -7.93 3.13 8.75
C LEU A 80 -6.53 3.77 8.77
N ALA A 81 -5.61 3.23 9.58
CA ALA A 81 -4.25 3.76 9.68
C ALA A 81 -3.41 3.64 8.38
N ASN A 82 -3.82 2.79 7.43
CA ASN A 82 -3.15 2.59 6.14
C ASN A 82 -3.97 3.22 5.00
N ARG A 83 -4.79 4.24 5.31
CA ARG A 83 -5.57 5.00 4.33
C ARG A 83 -5.13 6.46 4.35
N CYS A 84 -4.87 7.02 3.19
CA CYS A 84 -4.60 8.45 3.10
C CYS A 84 -5.90 9.24 3.29
N PRO A 85 -5.86 10.39 3.99
CA PRO A 85 -7.02 11.25 4.14
C PRO A 85 -7.46 11.83 2.80
N GLU A 86 -8.77 12.00 2.63
CA GLU A 86 -9.33 12.63 1.44
C GLU A 86 -9.54 14.13 1.64
N VAL A 87 -9.45 14.88 0.55
CA VAL A 87 -9.64 16.33 0.50
C VAL A 87 -10.96 16.62 -0.21
N ILE A 88 -11.78 17.48 0.40
CA ILE A 88 -13.07 17.91 -0.16
C ILE A 88 -12.95 19.38 -0.56
N GLY A 89 -12.80 19.68 -1.85
CA GLY A 89 -12.70 21.06 -2.37
C GLY A 89 -11.89 21.17 -3.66
N GLU A 90 -12.03 22.32 -4.34
CA GLU A 90 -11.34 22.66 -5.59
C GLU A 90 -10.69 24.04 -5.54
N ASP A 91 -9.94 24.33 -4.46
CA ASP A 91 -9.25 25.62 -4.29
C ASP A 91 -7.89 25.67 -5.02
N SER A 92 -7.16 26.78 -4.88
CA SER A 92 -5.78 26.95 -5.36
C SER A 92 -4.84 27.41 -4.26
N ILE A 93 -3.63 26.85 -4.21
CA ILE A 93 -2.58 27.23 -3.25
C ILE A 93 -1.33 27.65 -4.02
N THR A 94 -0.93 28.90 -3.85
CA THR A 94 0.39 29.37 -4.29
C THR A 94 1.34 29.30 -3.09
N PRO A 95 2.29 28.35 -3.06
CA PRO A 95 3.24 28.23 -1.95
C PRO A 95 4.15 29.46 -1.91
N LYS A 96 4.39 29.98 -0.71
CA LYS A 96 5.34 31.08 -0.47
C LYS A 96 6.77 30.54 -0.48
N ALA A 97 7.75 31.42 -0.70
CA ALA A 97 9.15 31.05 -0.56
C ALA A 97 9.41 30.47 0.85
N GLY A 98 10.11 29.32 0.90
CA GLY A 98 10.39 28.60 2.15
C GLY A 98 9.25 27.71 2.66
N SER A 99 8.18 27.52 1.87
CA SER A 99 7.13 26.56 2.22
C SER A 99 7.67 25.12 2.16
N ARG A 100 7.13 24.26 3.02
CA ARG A 100 7.39 22.81 3.01
C ARG A 100 6.07 22.08 2.83
N LEU A 101 6.15 20.93 2.19
CA LEU A 101 5.06 19.97 2.19
C LEU A 101 5.29 19.02 3.36
N VAL A 102 4.27 18.83 4.19
CA VAL A 102 4.30 18.00 5.39
C VAL A 102 3.13 17.01 5.34
N ASP A 103 3.26 15.89 6.05
CA ASP A 103 2.25 14.83 6.10
C ASP A 103 1.86 14.29 4.71
N MET A 104 2.82 14.15 3.79
CA MET A 104 2.56 13.50 2.51
C MET A 104 2.30 12.01 2.73
N CYS A 105 1.09 11.60 2.35
CA CYS A 105 0.66 10.21 2.38
C CYS A 105 0.45 9.72 0.95
N ILE A 106 1.00 8.54 0.64
CA ILE A 106 0.86 7.89 -0.67
C ILE A 106 0.28 6.50 -0.48
N GLU A 107 -0.93 6.29 -1.00
CA GLU A 107 -1.62 5.01 -0.94
C GLU A 107 -1.78 4.39 -2.34
N PRO A 108 -1.01 3.34 -2.65
CA PRO A 108 -1.27 2.49 -3.80
C PRO A 108 -2.65 1.84 -3.73
N LYS A 109 -3.43 1.99 -4.81
CA LYS A 109 -4.74 1.32 -4.95
C LYS A 109 -4.68 0.04 -5.78
N ALA A 110 -3.67 -0.09 -6.64
CA ALA A 110 -3.42 -1.26 -7.46
C ALA A 110 -1.91 -1.44 -7.68
N PHE A 111 -1.49 -2.69 -7.81
CA PHE A 111 -0.14 -3.05 -8.22
C PHE A 111 -0.21 -3.84 -9.52
N ALA A 112 0.65 -3.48 -10.46
CA ALA A 112 0.79 -4.19 -11.72
C ALA A 112 2.27 -4.43 -12.00
N VAL A 113 2.60 -5.64 -12.45
CA VAL A 113 3.97 -6.05 -12.75
C VAL A 113 4.06 -6.37 -14.23
N GLU A 114 5.14 -5.95 -14.86
CA GLU A 114 5.42 -6.25 -16.26
C GLU A 114 5.76 -7.74 -16.40
N GLU A 115 5.00 -8.45 -17.22
CA GLU A 115 5.27 -9.83 -17.62
C GLU A 115 5.37 -9.95 -19.14
N GLU A 116 6.22 -10.86 -19.59
CA GLU A 116 6.31 -11.27 -20.99
C GLU A 116 5.24 -12.35 -21.27
N LEU A 117 4.11 -11.93 -21.82
CA LEU A 117 3.04 -12.87 -22.19
C LEU A 117 3.26 -13.36 -23.62
N GLY A 118 3.63 -14.63 -23.75
CA GLY A 118 3.63 -15.33 -25.02
C GLY A 118 2.23 -15.80 -25.40
N LYS A 119 1.57 -15.12 -26.35
CA LYS A 119 0.39 -15.68 -27.04
C LYS A 119 0.69 -15.78 -28.54
N GLY A 120 0.70 -17.00 -29.07
CA GLY A 120 0.77 -17.26 -30.51
C GLY A 120 2.12 -16.94 -31.17
N GLY A 121 3.24 -17.14 -30.47
CA GLY A 121 4.58 -16.97 -31.05
C GLY A 121 5.09 -15.53 -31.10
N LYS A 122 4.37 -14.57 -30.50
CA LYS A 122 4.84 -13.21 -30.25
C LYS A 122 4.89 -12.95 -28.74
N THR A 123 6.03 -12.45 -28.28
CA THR A 123 6.22 -12.02 -26.89
C THR A 123 5.82 -10.55 -26.80
N GLU A 124 4.73 -10.25 -26.08
CA GLU A 124 4.32 -8.88 -25.77
C GLU A 124 4.51 -8.63 -24.28
N LYS A 125 5.18 -7.52 -23.94
CA LYS A 125 5.30 -7.06 -22.55
C LYS A 125 4.01 -6.37 -22.13
N LYS A 126 3.36 -6.87 -21.08
CA LYS A 126 2.13 -6.30 -20.53
C LYS A 126 2.18 -6.24 -19.02
N PHE A 127 1.60 -5.19 -18.46
CA PHE A 127 1.39 -5.09 -17.02
C PHE A 127 0.20 -5.94 -16.61
N VAL A 128 0.45 -6.87 -15.69
CA VAL A 128 -0.55 -7.78 -15.15
C VAL A 128 -0.88 -7.35 -13.73
N ASN A 129 -2.18 -7.19 -13.45
CA ASN A 129 -2.64 -6.86 -12.10
C ASN A 129 -2.30 -7.99 -11.12
N SER A 130 -1.63 -7.64 -10.04
CA SER A 130 -1.14 -8.57 -9.04
C SER A 130 -1.85 -8.38 -7.70
N LYS A 131 -1.76 -9.38 -6.82
CA LYS A 131 -2.39 -9.36 -5.49
C LYS A 131 -1.35 -9.11 -4.41
N VAL A 132 -1.58 -8.13 -3.53
CA VAL A 132 -0.68 -7.86 -2.40
C VAL A 132 -0.75 -8.97 -1.36
N MET A 133 0.41 -9.43 -0.89
CA MET A 133 0.57 -10.48 0.13
C MET A 133 0.89 -9.92 1.52
N THR A 134 1.41 -8.69 1.60
CA THR A 134 1.89 -8.04 2.83
C THR A 134 0.77 -7.36 3.65
N ARG A 135 -0.51 -7.61 3.33
CA ARG A 135 -1.67 -7.01 4.00
C ARG A 135 -1.68 -5.48 3.85
N GLN A 136 -1.67 -4.71 4.94
CA GLN A 136 -1.83 -3.26 5.01
C GLN A 136 -0.55 -2.57 5.51
N THR A 137 0.57 -2.83 4.83
CA THR A 137 1.89 -2.24 5.17
C THR A 137 2.56 -1.65 3.93
N TYR A 138 1.77 -1.04 3.05
CA TYR A 138 2.19 -0.62 1.71
C TYR A 138 2.02 0.88 1.46
N THR A 139 1.44 1.63 2.40
CA THR A 139 1.33 3.08 2.29
C THR A 139 2.55 3.77 2.85
N LEU A 140 2.90 4.89 2.23
CA LEU A 140 3.89 5.83 2.73
C LEU A 140 3.15 6.95 3.44
N ASP A 141 3.70 7.43 4.55
CA ASP A 141 3.04 8.43 5.40
C ASP A 141 4.08 9.34 6.08
N GLY A 142 3.65 10.54 6.45
CA GLY A 142 4.50 11.51 7.14
C GLY A 142 5.70 11.97 6.32
N ILE A 143 5.66 11.85 4.99
CA ILE A 143 6.74 12.33 4.13
C ILE A 143 6.74 13.87 4.17
N GLU A 144 7.91 14.44 4.35
CA GLU A 144 8.14 15.87 4.34
C GLU A 144 9.25 16.27 3.36
N GLY A 145 9.15 17.50 2.87
CA GLY A 145 10.12 18.01 1.91
C GLY A 145 9.95 19.49 1.62
N SER A 146 11.03 20.09 1.13
CA SER A 146 11.04 21.50 0.76
C SER A 146 10.35 21.73 -0.60
N ILE A 147 9.55 22.79 -0.68
CA ILE A 147 9.01 23.29 -1.95
C ILE A 147 9.91 24.45 -2.40
N LYS A 148 10.58 24.27 -3.52
CA LYS A 148 11.40 25.28 -4.18
C LYS A 148 10.67 25.78 -5.42
N THR A 149 11.05 26.97 -5.87
CA THR A 149 10.52 27.55 -7.11
C THR A 149 11.70 27.79 -8.04
N ASP A 150 11.91 26.86 -8.97
CA ASP A 150 13.01 26.92 -9.92
C ASP A 150 12.47 27.36 -11.28
N GLY A 151 12.83 28.57 -11.72
CA GLY A 151 12.46 29.06 -13.06
C GLY A 151 10.95 29.25 -13.29
N GLY A 152 10.16 29.44 -12.23
CA GLY A 152 8.70 29.61 -12.29
C GLY A 152 7.89 28.30 -12.17
N ALA A 153 8.56 27.15 -12.08
CA ALA A 153 7.93 25.87 -11.75
C ALA A 153 8.22 25.49 -10.30
N LEU A 154 7.24 24.89 -9.62
CA LEU A 154 7.44 24.31 -8.29
C LEU A 154 8.27 23.03 -8.39
N SER A 155 9.25 22.87 -7.51
CA SER A 155 10.00 21.64 -7.31
C SER A 155 9.83 21.15 -5.87
N PHE A 156 9.44 19.90 -5.71
CA PHE A 156 9.38 19.22 -4.42
C PHE A 156 10.64 18.36 -4.26
N VAL A 157 11.31 18.51 -3.13
CA VAL A 157 12.47 17.71 -2.75
C VAL A 157 12.13 16.98 -1.45
N GLU A 158 12.03 15.66 -1.52
CA GLU A 158 11.82 14.80 -0.37
C GLU A 158 13.06 14.83 0.55
N GLU A 159 12.82 14.87 1.86
CA GLU A 159 13.88 15.00 2.87
C GLU A 159 13.74 13.97 4.00
N GLU A 160 12.54 13.80 4.56
CA GLU A 160 12.28 12.89 5.69
C GLU A 160 10.89 12.24 5.60
N GLY A 161 10.66 11.22 6.44
CA GLY A 161 9.37 10.55 6.62
C GLY A 161 9.44 9.03 6.41
N ILE A 162 8.28 8.38 6.34
CA ILE A 162 8.20 6.96 5.96
C ILE A 162 8.17 6.90 4.43
N ASP A 163 9.36 6.98 3.83
CA ASP A 163 9.60 7.09 2.39
C ASP A 163 9.76 5.73 1.68
N TYR A 164 9.72 4.62 2.41
CA TYR A 164 9.71 3.26 1.84
C TYR A 164 8.79 2.27 2.56
N ALA A 165 8.27 1.30 1.82
CA ALA A 165 7.48 0.17 2.30
C ALA A 165 7.85 -1.12 1.54
N ALA A 166 8.31 -2.14 2.28
CA ALA A 166 8.60 -3.45 1.70
C ALA A 166 7.30 -4.20 1.40
N CYS A 167 7.05 -4.39 0.11
CA CYS A 167 5.83 -5.02 -0.39
C CYS A 167 6.16 -6.34 -1.09
N THR A 168 5.20 -7.24 -1.10
CA THR A 168 5.28 -8.45 -1.93
C THR A 168 3.93 -8.63 -2.61
N VAL A 169 3.96 -8.78 -3.92
CA VAL A 169 2.78 -9.08 -4.72
C VAL A 169 2.90 -10.46 -5.32
N GLN A 170 1.76 -11.11 -5.55
CA GLN A 170 1.66 -12.40 -6.19
C GLN A 170 1.01 -12.25 -7.56
N LEU A 171 1.71 -12.79 -8.56
CA LEU A 171 1.28 -12.86 -9.95
C LEU A 171 0.23 -13.96 -10.15
N PRO A 172 -0.58 -13.92 -11.22
CA PRO A 172 -1.57 -14.95 -11.49
C PRO A 172 -0.98 -16.35 -11.76
N GLY A 173 0.34 -16.49 -11.88
CA GLY A 173 1.07 -17.78 -11.93
C GLY A 173 1.53 -18.31 -10.56
N GLY A 174 1.28 -17.58 -9.46
CA GLY A 174 1.72 -17.96 -8.12
C GLY A 174 3.11 -17.44 -7.73
N GLU A 175 3.88 -16.94 -8.71
CA GLU A 175 5.16 -16.26 -8.48
C GLU A 175 4.99 -15.03 -7.58
N ARG A 176 5.94 -14.82 -6.67
CA ARG A 176 5.94 -13.71 -5.73
C ARG A 176 7.06 -12.75 -6.10
N VAL A 177 6.67 -11.50 -6.31
CA VAL A 177 7.60 -10.40 -6.63
C VAL A 177 7.68 -9.48 -5.41
N PRO A 178 8.77 -9.56 -4.62
CA PRO A 178 9.06 -8.59 -3.58
C PRO A 178 9.68 -7.33 -4.20
N PHE A 179 9.27 -6.16 -3.71
CA PHE A 179 9.84 -4.88 -4.11
C PHE A 179 9.74 -3.87 -2.97
N LEU A 180 10.58 -2.84 -3.02
CA LEU A 180 10.46 -1.66 -2.16
C LEU A 180 9.60 -0.62 -2.88
N PHE A 181 8.42 -0.33 -2.35
CA PHE A 181 7.68 0.86 -2.75
C PHE A 181 8.31 2.05 -2.05
N THR A 182 8.92 2.97 -2.79
CA THR A 182 9.74 4.05 -2.22
C THR A 182 9.58 5.34 -3.00
N VAL A 183 9.77 6.46 -2.32
CA VAL A 183 9.94 7.80 -2.91
C VAL A 183 11.19 8.49 -2.38
N LYS A 184 12.17 7.70 -1.92
CA LYS A 184 13.41 8.20 -1.36
C LYS A 184 14.21 9.06 -2.36
N ASP A 185 14.73 10.18 -1.88
CA ASP A 185 15.50 11.17 -2.65
C ASP A 185 14.69 11.70 -3.86
N LEU A 186 13.36 11.77 -3.76
CA LEU A 186 12.50 12.23 -4.83
C LEU A 186 12.75 13.72 -5.11
N VAL A 187 13.02 14.03 -6.38
CA VAL A 187 13.01 15.39 -6.90
C VAL A 187 11.92 15.49 -7.96
N ALA A 188 10.77 16.04 -7.57
CA ALA A 188 9.60 16.13 -8.43
C ALA A 188 9.42 17.56 -8.93
N LYS A 189 9.29 17.74 -10.24
CA LYS A 189 9.13 19.03 -10.91
C LYS A 189 7.70 19.19 -11.39
N GLY A 190 7.10 20.33 -11.07
CA GLY A 190 5.75 20.70 -11.41
C GLY A 190 5.63 21.39 -12.76
N THR A 191 4.41 21.41 -13.30
CA THR A 191 4.08 22.10 -14.56
C THR A 191 3.77 23.60 -14.42
N GLY A 192 3.84 24.15 -13.20
CA GLY A 192 3.56 25.56 -12.92
C GLY A 192 3.90 25.99 -11.50
N SER A 193 3.46 27.19 -11.10
CA SER A 193 3.81 27.85 -9.83
C SER A 193 2.74 27.72 -8.72
N THR A 194 1.59 27.14 -9.01
CA THR A 194 0.42 27.12 -8.12
C THR A 194 -0.25 25.74 -8.16
N PHE A 195 -0.53 25.18 -6.99
CA PHE A 195 -1.33 23.97 -6.86
C PHE A 195 -2.78 24.30 -7.18
N LYS A 196 -3.33 23.58 -8.15
CA LYS A 196 -4.72 23.66 -8.61
C LYS A 196 -5.16 22.28 -9.11
N PRO A 197 -6.45 21.99 -9.21
CA PRO A 197 -6.92 20.81 -9.91
C PRO A 197 -6.29 20.70 -11.31
N GLY A 198 -5.73 19.54 -11.62
CA GLY A 198 -4.97 19.28 -12.84
C GLY A 198 -3.48 19.67 -12.79
N PHE A 199 -2.97 20.21 -11.68
CA PHE A 199 -1.53 20.41 -11.50
C PHE A 199 -0.82 19.05 -11.49
N GLN A 200 0.24 18.93 -12.28
CA GLN A 200 1.01 17.69 -12.39
C GLN A 200 2.44 17.93 -11.90
N MET A 201 2.98 16.93 -11.22
CA MET A 201 4.34 16.92 -10.73
C MET A 201 4.94 15.54 -10.96
N GLY A 202 6.12 15.48 -11.58
CA GLY A 202 6.78 14.22 -11.89
C GLY A 202 8.27 14.28 -11.61
N GLY A 203 8.85 13.15 -11.24
CA GLY A 203 10.24 13.10 -10.80
C GLY A 203 10.83 11.71 -10.81
N GLU A 204 12.15 11.69 -10.65
CA GLU A 204 12.91 10.48 -10.41
C GLU A 204 13.18 10.33 -8.91
N PHE A 205 13.17 9.10 -8.42
CA PHE A 205 13.51 8.74 -7.05
C PHE A 205 14.45 7.54 -7.05
N LYS A 206 15.14 7.30 -5.94
CA LYS A 206 16.05 6.17 -5.80
C LYS A 206 15.36 4.98 -5.14
N THR A 207 15.62 3.81 -5.70
CA THR A 207 15.19 2.52 -5.15
C THR A 207 16.42 1.76 -4.66
N PRO A 208 16.73 1.79 -3.35
CA PRO A 208 17.83 1.02 -2.81
C PRO A 208 17.56 -0.49 -2.90
N SER A 209 18.58 -1.31 -2.69
CA SER A 209 18.42 -2.76 -2.66
C SER A 209 17.39 -3.18 -1.62
N TYR A 210 16.59 -4.19 -1.96
CA TYR A 210 15.55 -4.75 -1.08
C TYR A 210 16.14 -5.30 0.23
N ARG A 211 17.39 -5.76 0.21
CA ARG A 211 18.11 -6.25 1.40
C ARG A 211 19.38 -5.41 1.61
N THR A 212 19.63 -5.05 2.86
CA THR A 212 20.85 -4.34 3.24
C THR A 212 22.03 -5.31 3.37
N GLY A 213 23.26 -4.77 3.45
CA GLY A 213 24.47 -5.58 3.48
C GLY A 213 24.60 -6.55 4.67
N LEU A 214 23.86 -6.34 5.75
CA LEU A 214 23.84 -7.23 6.93
C LEU A 214 22.87 -8.41 6.78
N PHE A 215 22.03 -8.39 5.75
CA PHE A 215 21.16 -9.52 5.47
C PHE A 215 21.99 -10.73 5.02
N LEU A 216 21.71 -11.88 5.63
CA LEU A 216 22.33 -13.15 5.27
C LEU A 216 21.35 -14.00 4.47
N ASP A 217 21.84 -14.58 3.39
CA ASP A 217 21.11 -15.65 2.72
C ASP A 217 21.02 -16.90 3.61
N PRO A 218 20.18 -17.89 3.26
CA PRO A 218 20.01 -19.10 4.08
C PRO A 218 21.29 -19.92 4.30
N LYS A 219 22.37 -19.65 3.54
CA LYS A 219 23.68 -20.29 3.69
C LYS A 219 24.68 -19.38 4.43
N GLY A 220 24.20 -18.32 5.06
CA GLY A 220 25.01 -17.41 5.86
C GLY A 220 25.89 -16.48 5.03
N ARG A 221 25.60 -16.25 3.75
CA ARG A 221 26.35 -15.32 2.88
C ARG A 221 25.65 -13.97 2.81
N GLY A 222 26.38 -12.88 3.00
CA GLY A 222 25.86 -11.51 2.96
C GLY A 222 26.82 -10.57 2.25
N GLY A 223 26.44 -9.29 2.13
CA GLY A 223 27.28 -8.31 1.44
C GLY A 223 28.39 -7.73 2.31
N THR A 224 28.07 -7.42 3.57
CA THR A 224 29.04 -6.85 4.54
C THR A 224 29.55 -7.85 5.56
N THR A 225 28.76 -8.89 5.82
CA THR A 225 29.06 -9.96 6.79
C THR A 225 28.63 -11.29 6.19
N GLY A 226 29.07 -12.38 6.81
CA GLY A 226 28.76 -13.73 6.37
C GLY A 226 29.92 -14.38 5.63
N TYR A 227 29.67 -15.57 5.11
CA TYR A 227 30.64 -16.30 4.31
C TYR A 227 30.72 -15.72 2.90
N ASP A 228 31.91 -15.70 2.33
CA ASP A 228 32.23 -15.31 0.96
C ASP A 228 32.12 -16.48 -0.04
N MET A 229 31.89 -17.69 0.48
CA MET A 229 32.01 -18.92 -0.27
C MET A 229 30.85 -19.89 0.01
N ALA A 230 30.70 -20.91 -0.84
CA ALA A 230 29.68 -21.95 -0.65
C ALA A 230 30.08 -23.00 0.40
N VAL A 231 30.07 -22.64 1.69
CA VAL A 231 30.54 -23.47 2.84
C VAL A 231 30.00 -24.91 2.86
N ALA A 232 28.80 -25.16 2.35
CA ALA A 232 28.23 -26.52 2.30
C ALA A 232 28.92 -27.46 1.28
N LEU A 233 29.74 -26.93 0.37
CA LEU A 233 30.40 -27.66 -0.72
C LEU A 233 31.91 -27.42 -0.69
N PRO A 234 32.62 -27.87 0.37
CA PRO A 234 34.07 -27.64 0.49
C PRO A 234 34.89 -28.31 -0.63
N GLY A 235 34.36 -29.38 -1.24
CA GLY A 235 35.01 -30.05 -2.37
C GLY A 235 35.08 -29.21 -3.65
N LEU A 236 34.16 -28.26 -3.83
CA LEU A 236 34.15 -27.36 -4.98
C LEU A 236 35.29 -26.32 -4.88
N GLN A 237 35.60 -25.89 -3.64
CA GLN A 237 36.59 -24.85 -3.35
C GLN A 237 38.04 -25.30 -3.50
N SER A 238 38.28 -26.59 -3.65
CA SER A 238 39.63 -27.18 -3.67
C SER A 238 40.23 -27.31 -5.08
N GLY A 239 39.46 -27.01 -6.14
CA GLY A 239 39.90 -27.07 -7.53
C GLY A 239 40.49 -25.75 -8.05
N GLU A 240 41.15 -25.78 -9.20
CA GLU A 240 41.76 -24.61 -9.86
C GLU A 240 40.70 -23.58 -10.32
N GLU A 241 39.50 -24.03 -10.66
CA GLU A 241 38.32 -23.22 -11.02
C GLU A 241 37.45 -22.84 -9.80
N GLY A 242 37.78 -23.36 -8.60
CA GLY A 242 37.12 -23.02 -7.34
C GLY A 242 35.59 -23.01 -7.38
N ASP A 243 35.00 -21.92 -6.88
CA ASP A 243 33.56 -21.66 -6.89
C ASP A 243 33.14 -20.54 -7.84
N ASP A 244 33.88 -20.37 -8.95
CA ASP A 244 33.65 -19.32 -9.96
C ASP A 244 32.24 -19.40 -10.58
N GLU A 245 31.71 -20.60 -10.78
CA GLU A 245 30.32 -20.79 -11.25
C GLU A 245 29.29 -20.21 -10.29
N LEU A 246 29.61 -20.16 -8.99
CA LEU A 246 28.76 -19.64 -7.92
C LEU A 246 29.12 -18.21 -7.52
N PHE A 247 30.07 -17.57 -8.21
CA PHE A 247 30.51 -16.22 -7.87
C PHE A 247 29.34 -15.21 -7.91
N LYS A 248 28.39 -15.39 -8.84
CA LYS A 248 27.19 -14.55 -8.93
C LYS A 248 26.28 -14.65 -7.69
N GLU A 249 26.24 -15.82 -7.06
CA GLU A 249 25.46 -16.09 -5.87
C GLU A 249 26.23 -15.81 -4.58
N ASN A 250 27.55 -15.93 -4.59
CA ASN A 250 28.45 -15.64 -3.47
C ASN A 250 28.61 -14.13 -3.26
N ASN A 251 28.84 -13.40 -4.36
CA ASN A 251 29.00 -11.95 -4.32
C ASN A 251 27.64 -11.24 -4.16
N LYS A 252 27.31 -10.81 -2.94
CA LYS A 252 26.08 -10.08 -2.66
C LYS A 252 26.27 -8.59 -2.90
N VAL A 253 25.79 -8.12 -4.04
CA VAL A 253 25.85 -6.71 -4.42
C VAL A 253 24.71 -5.88 -3.81
N PHE A 254 25.02 -4.64 -3.46
CA PHE A 254 24.02 -3.64 -3.04
C PHE A 254 23.70 -2.74 -4.24
N ASP A 255 22.66 -3.08 -4.97
CA ASP A 255 22.25 -2.32 -6.14
C ASP A 255 21.31 -1.18 -5.75
N VAL A 256 21.54 0.00 -6.34
CA VAL A 256 20.63 1.14 -6.24
C VAL A 256 20.13 1.45 -7.64
N THR A 257 18.82 1.39 -7.81
CA THR A 257 18.14 1.65 -9.08
C THR A 257 17.33 2.93 -9.02
N THR A 258 16.82 3.37 -10.16
CA THR A 258 16.03 4.60 -10.28
C THR A 258 14.59 4.24 -10.62
N GLY A 259 13.65 4.83 -9.88
CA GLY A 259 12.23 4.78 -10.18
C GLY A 259 11.72 6.14 -10.65
N LYS A 260 10.51 6.14 -11.23
CA LYS A 260 9.83 7.35 -11.72
C LYS A 260 8.43 7.42 -11.14
N ILE A 261 8.03 8.62 -10.73
CA ILE A 261 6.69 8.90 -10.23
C ILE A 261 6.11 10.10 -10.96
N GLU A 262 4.82 10.02 -11.27
CA GLU A 262 4.03 11.13 -11.78
C GLU A 262 2.78 11.25 -10.91
N VAL A 263 2.55 12.44 -10.39
CA VAL A 263 1.43 12.78 -9.51
C VAL A 263 0.60 13.86 -10.17
N SER A 264 -0.72 13.74 -10.03
CA SER A 264 -1.66 14.77 -10.44
C SER A 264 -2.55 15.17 -9.27
N VAL A 265 -2.71 16.48 -9.09
CA VAL A 265 -3.57 17.06 -8.06
C VAL A 265 -5.00 17.07 -8.60
N VAL A 266 -5.91 16.43 -7.87
CA VAL A 266 -7.34 16.38 -8.25
C VAL A 266 -8.15 17.32 -7.38
N TYR A 267 -7.94 17.28 -6.06
CA TYR A 267 -8.66 18.07 -5.08
C TYR A 267 -7.70 18.95 -4.28
N LEU A 268 -8.19 20.09 -3.83
CA LEU A 268 -7.44 21.02 -3.01
C LEU A 268 -8.39 21.73 -2.04
N MET A 269 -8.00 21.83 -0.78
CA MET A 269 -8.72 22.63 0.20
C MET A 269 -7.74 23.51 0.97
N TYR A 270 -8.01 24.81 0.99
CA TYR A 270 -7.26 25.76 1.77
C TYR A 270 -7.65 25.65 3.25
N PHE A 271 -6.78 25.04 4.07
CA PHE A 271 -6.93 25.12 5.53
C PHE A 271 -6.28 26.41 6.03
N ILE A 272 -7.10 27.42 6.33
CA ILE A 272 -6.67 28.52 7.19
C ILE A 272 -6.53 27.93 8.59
N ASN A 273 -5.32 27.51 8.97
CA ASN A 273 -4.97 27.38 10.38
C ASN A 273 -4.98 28.80 10.98
N LYS A 274 -6.18 29.29 11.31
CA LYS A 274 -6.35 30.39 12.27
C LYS A 274 -6.02 29.79 13.63
N PHE A 275 -4.77 29.95 14.04
CA PHE A 275 -4.46 30.13 15.45
C PHE A 275 -4.81 31.56 15.84
#